data_AF-A0A926AQB8-F1
#
_entry.id   AF-A0A926AQB8-F1
#
_cell.length_a   1.000
_cell.length_b   1.000
_cell.length_c   1.000
_cell.angle_alpha   90.00
_cell.angle_beta   90.00
_cell.angle_gamma   90.00
#
_symmetry.space_group_name_H-M   'P 1'
#
loop_
_entity.id
_entity.type
_entity.pdbx_description
1 polymer ?
#
loop_
_entity_poly.entity_id
_entity_poly.type
_entity_poly.pdbx_seq_one_letter_code
_entity_poly.pdbx_strand_id
1 'polypeptide(L)'
;MRRWFAKLTIGLYVSALFLGISAHAMNFGTSSHPGMYYFVWDMFCGWAAHEFRYHLVAEGESGTYYDVSQGPWSTFTPYGDLNRAQYDTVGNALHKMAFNTLKHTDHEPILRILVAEEVWPKKFNLSDHLWNMRFDEPKDPKSYFWVKTVLTPDGTILSHRPNYMSYLYTQTIANNPRLQADTQRGKPFFAISPAHRTASSGVSSDSYMGAEHLDGQPSAN
;
A
#
# COMPACT_ATOMS: atom_id res chain seq x y z
N MET A 1 6.53 49.61 4.79
CA MET A 1 5.58 48.64 5.36
C MET A 1 5.48 47.32 4.61
N ARG A 2 5.27 47.30 3.28
CA ARG A 2 5.15 46.05 2.49
C ARG A 2 6.27 45.01 2.72
N ARG A 3 7.54 45.46 2.84
CA ARG A 3 8.69 44.57 3.11
C ARG A 3 8.67 43.94 4.51
N TRP A 4 8.15 44.64 5.51
CA TRP A 4 8.02 44.10 6.87
C TRP A 4 6.90 43.07 6.94
N PHE A 5 5.78 43.36 6.28
CA PHE A 5 4.68 42.40 6.15
C PHE A 5 5.13 41.12 5.43
N ALA A 6 5.86 41.25 4.31
CA ALA A 6 6.41 40.10 3.60
C ALA A 6 7.34 39.24 4.48
N LYS A 7 8.25 39.88 5.22
CA LYS A 7 9.16 39.18 6.15
C LYS A 7 8.40 38.46 7.27
N LEU A 8 7.37 39.11 7.81
CA LEU A 8 6.53 38.53 8.86
C LEU A 8 5.72 37.33 8.34
N THR A 9 5.12 37.44 7.16
CA THR A 9 4.40 36.34 6.51
C THR A 9 5.32 35.16 6.23
N ILE A 10 6.52 35.40 5.69
CA ILE A 10 7.52 34.35 5.44
C ILE A 10 7.97 33.72 6.77
N GLY A 11 8.26 34.53 7.79
CA GLY A 11 8.69 34.01 9.10
C GLY A 11 7.62 33.15 9.77
N LEU A 12 6.35 33.57 9.71
CA LEU A 12 5.22 32.79 10.23
C LEU A 12 5.04 31.48 9.45
N TYR A 13 5.14 31.54 8.12
CA TYR A 13 5.03 30.36 7.27
C TYR A 13 6.13 29.33 7.55
N VAL A 14 7.39 29.75 7.60
CA VAL A 14 8.53 28.85 7.89
C VAL A 14 8.44 28.29 9.31
N SER A 15 8.01 29.09 10.29
CA SER A 15 7.82 28.61 11.67
C SER A 15 6.71 27.55 11.76
N ALA A 16 5.61 27.74 11.03
CA ALA A 16 4.52 26.77 10.96
C ALA A 16 4.98 25.45 10.32
N LEU A 17 5.78 25.52 9.23
CA LEU A 17 6.39 24.35 8.61
C LEU A 17 7.31 23.60 9.56
N PHE A 18 8.20 24.31 10.27
CA PHE A 18 9.13 23.70 11.22
C PHE A 18 8.41 23.02 12.39
N LEU A 19 7.35 23.65 12.90
CA LEU A 19 6.50 23.07 13.94
C LEU A 19 5.80 21.79 13.45
N GLY A 20 5.32 21.78 12.21
CA GLY A 20 4.73 20.60 11.58
C GLY A 20 5.72 19.44 11.43
N ILE A 21 6.95 19.72 10.97
CA ILE A 21 8.03 18.73 10.85
C ILE A 21 8.39 18.16 12.23
N SER A 22 8.55 19.03 13.23
CA SER A 22 8.91 18.62 14.59
C SER A 22 7.81 17.79 15.26
N ALA A 23 6.55 18.17 15.08
CA ALA A 23 5.40 17.39 15.57
C ALA A 23 5.36 16.00 14.94
N HIS A 24 5.59 15.90 13.63
CA HIS A 24 5.65 14.62 12.93
C HIS A 24 6.83 13.76 13.40
N ALA A 25 8.03 14.34 13.54
CA ALA A 25 9.22 13.65 14.02
C ALA A 25 9.06 13.07 15.44
N MET A 26 8.28 13.76 16.29
CA MET A 26 8.03 13.33 17.67
C MET A 26 6.76 12.50 17.85
N ASN A 27 6.03 12.15 16.77
CA ASN A 27 4.72 11.51 16.82
C ASN A 27 3.69 12.27 17.70
N PHE A 28 3.82 13.60 17.79
CA PHE A 28 2.91 14.42 18.57
C PHE A 28 1.73 14.88 17.70
N GLY A 29 0.49 14.50 18.06
CA GLY A 29 -0.72 14.96 17.36
C GLY A 29 -0.95 14.32 15.98
N THR A 30 -0.56 13.07 15.80
CA THR A 30 -0.67 12.28 14.54
C THR A 30 -2.09 12.17 13.97
N SER A 31 -3.13 12.56 14.73
CA SER A 31 -4.53 12.56 14.32
C SER A 31 -5.04 13.92 13.80
N SER A 32 -4.27 15.00 13.93
CA SER A 32 -4.69 16.38 13.59
C SER A 32 -4.38 16.73 12.13
N HIS A 33 -5.13 16.11 11.22
CA HIS A 33 -4.84 16.10 9.78
C HIS A 33 -5.10 17.41 8.98
N PRO A 34 -6.13 18.25 9.23
CA PRO A 34 -6.49 19.29 8.25
C PRO A 34 -5.48 20.44 8.09
N GLY A 35 -4.90 20.92 9.20
CA GLY A 35 -3.94 22.03 9.19
C GLY A 35 -2.58 21.60 8.61
N MET A 36 -2.11 20.41 9.00
CA MET A 36 -0.89 19.81 8.47
C MET A 36 -1.00 19.51 6.97
N TYR A 37 -2.19 19.15 6.50
CA TYR A 37 -2.48 18.96 5.08
C TYR A 37 -2.24 20.25 4.27
N TYR A 38 -2.71 21.41 4.73
CA TYR A 38 -2.50 22.67 4.00
C TYR A 38 -1.04 23.08 3.85
N PHE A 39 -0.19 22.79 4.83
CA PHE A 39 1.23 23.16 4.82
C PHE A 39 2.13 22.14 4.11
N VAL A 40 1.76 20.85 4.12
CA VAL A 40 2.58 19.76 3.57
C VAL A 40 2.12 19.32 2.18
N TRP A 41 0.82 19.40 1.88
CA TRP A 41 0.23 18.77 0.68
C TRP A 41 0.60 19.48 -0.63
N ASP A 42 0.92 20.78 -0.60
CA ASP A 42 1.41 21.50 -1.79
C ASP A 42 2.76 20.95 -2.30
N MET A 43 3.55 20.31 -1.43
CA MET A 43 4.83 19.70 -1.83
C MET A 43 4.70 18.26 -2.32
N PHE A 44 3.62 17.56 -2.00
CA PHE A 44 3.45 16.14 -2.32
C PHE A 44 2.00 15.85 -2.68
N CYS A 45 1.57 16.37 -3.83
CA CYS A 45 0.35 15.88 -4.46
C CYS A 45 0.50 14.35 -4.60
N GLY A 46 -0.43 13.59 -4.01
CA GLY A 46 -0.53 12.13 -4.09
C GLY A 46 -0.87 11.66 -5.52
N TRP A 47 -0.08 12.10 -6.49
CA TRP A 47 -0.26 11.87 -7.90
C TRP A 47 0.51 10.61 -8.26
N ALA A 48 -0.20 9.48 -8.23
CA ALA A 48 0.33 8.27 -8.81
C ALA A 48 0.33 8.42 -10.34
N ALA A 49 1.48 8.19 -10.98
CA ALA A 49 1.61 8.13 -12.44
C ALA A 49 0.83 6.95 -13.06
N HIS A 50 0.42 6.00 -12.22
CA HIS A 50 -0.39 4.85 -12.56
C HIS A 50 -1.77 4.95 -11.92
N GLU A 51 -2.75 4.32 -12.55
CA GLU A 51 -4.08 4.07 -12.01
C GLU A 51 -4.22 2.57 -11.74
N PHE A 52 -5.04 2.22 -10.73
CA PHE A 52 -5.28 0.84 -10.31
C PHE A 52 -6.78 0.57 -10.29
N ARG A 53 -7.15 -0.64 -10.72
CA ARG A 53 -8.48 -1.20 -10.54
C ARG A 53 -8.37 -2.60 -9.98
N TYR A 54 -9.34 -2.96 -9.15
CA TYR A 54 -9.40 -4.30 -8.58
C TYR A 54 -10.58 -5.06 -9.17
N HIS A 55 -10.28 -6.25 -9.63
CA HIS A 55 -11.24 -7.21 -10.17
C HIS A 55 -11.29 -8.41 -9.23
N LEU A 56 -12.49 -8.76 -8.81
CA LEU A 56 -12.73 -9.83 -7.85
C LEU A 56 -13.44 -10.96 -8.59
N VAL A 57 -12.76 -12.10 -8.73
CA VAL A 57 -13.26 -13.23 -9.50
C VAL A 57 -13.27 -14.47 -8.62
N ALA A 58 -14.41 -15.13 -8.48
CA ALA A 58 -14.52 -16.41 -7.80
C ALA A 58 -14.50 -17.56 -8.82
N GLU A 59 -13.78 -18.63 -8.52
CA GLU A 59 -13.73 -19.85 -9.33
C GLU A 59 -14.56 -20.95 -8.67
N GLY A 60 -15.56 -21.46 -9.38
CA GLY A 60 -16.40 -22.57 -8.92
C GLY A 60 -15.78 -23.94 -9.20
N GLU A 61 -16.36 -24.98 -8.61
CA GLU A 61 -15.93 -26.38 -8.80
C GLU A 61 -15.99 -26.85 -10.26
N SER A 62 -16.92 -26.34 -11.07
CA SER A 62 -17.00 -26.62 -12.51
C SER A 62 -15.90 -25.95 -13.34
N GLY A 63 -15.08 -25.07 -12.75
CA GLY A 63 -14.14 -24.20 -13.46
C GLY A 63 -14.78 -22.93 -14.02
N THR A 64 -16.06 -22.67 -13.71
CA THR A 64 -16.73 -21.41 -14.07
C THR A 64 -16.22 -20.25 -13.20
N TYR A 65 -16.03 -19.09 -13.83
CA TYR A 65 -15.59 -17.87 -13.15
C TYR A 65 -16.75 -16.90 -12.98
N TYR A 66 -16.90 -16.36 -11.77
CA TYR A 66 -17.95 -15.42 -11.38
C TYR A 66 -17.33 -14.08 -10.98
N ASP A 67 -17.85 -12.97 -11.52
CA ASP A 67 -17.52 -11.65 -11.00
C ASP A 67 -18.20 -11.46 -9.64
N VAL A 68 -17.40 -11.27 -8.60
CA VAL A 68 -17.88 -11.07 -7.22
C VAL A 68 -17.58 -9.66 -6.71
N SER A 69 -17.20 -8.74 -7.61
CA SER A 69 -16.94 -7.33 -7.29
C SER A 69 -18.21 -6.54 -7.00
N GLN A 70 -19.34 -6.94 -7.63
CA GLN A 70 -20.65 -6.35 -7.42
C GLN A 70 -21.64 -7.44 -7.00
N GLY A 71 -22.31 -7.22 -5.87
CA GLY A 71 -23.39 -8.10 -5.43
C GLY A 71 -24.67 -7.90 -6.26
N PRO A 72 -25.78 -8.53 -5.89
CA PRO A 72 -27.04 -8.49 -6.65
C PRO A 72 -27.73 -7.11 -6.65
N TRP A 73 -27.11 -6.10 -6.05
CA TRP A 73 -27.58 -4.72 -6.01
C TRP A 73 -27.19 -3.97 -7.28
N SER A 74 -28.01 -3.01 -7.68
CA SER A 74 -27.70 -2.11 -8.81
C SER A 74 -26.35 -1.42 -8.63
N THR A 75 -25.61 -1.24 -9.72
CA THR A 75 -24.33 -0.54 -9.72
C THR A 75 -24.49 0.87 -9.14
N PHE A 76 -23.75 1.17 -8.07
CA PHE A 76 -23.74 2.49 -7.43
C PHE A 76 -22.48 3.26 -7.80
N THR A 77 -22.65 4.39 -8.50
CA THR A 77 -21.59 5.28 -9.02
C THR A 77 -21.79 6.71 -8.47
N PRO A 78 -21.43 6.98 -7.20
CA PRO A 78 -21.66 8.28 -6.58
C PRO A 78 -20.88 9.42 -7.24
N TYR A 79 -19.71 9.11 -7.82
CA TYR A 79 -18.85 10.08 -8.48
C TYR A 79 -18.36 9.52 -9.81
N GLY A 80 -18.86 10.07 -10.92
CA GLY A 80 -18.44 9.71 -12.27
C GLY A 80 -18.91 8.33 -12.72
N ASP A 81 -18.03 7.63 -13.43
CA ASP A 81 -18.26 6.33 -14.07
C ASP A 81 -17.75 5.14 -13.24
N LEU A 82 -17.09 5.41 -12.11
CA LEU A 82 -16.52 4.37 -11.27
C LEU A 82 -17.55 3.78 -10.32
N ASN A 83 -17.64 2.45 -10.33
CA ASN A 83 -18.46 1.72 -9.38
C ASN A 83 -17.83 1.77 -7.97
N ARG A 84 -18.66 1.49 -6.96
CA ARG A 84 -18.25 1.52 -5.54
C ARG A 84 -17.02 0.66 -5.22
N ALA A 85 -16.84 -0.47 -5.90
CA ALA A 85 -15.72 -1.38 -5.68
C ALA A 85 -14.37 -0.71 -5.97
N GLN A 86 -14.34 0.24 -6.90
CA GLN A 86 -13.10 0.89 -7.33
C GLN A 86 -12.63 2.03 -6.43
N TYR A 87 -13.43 2.46 -5.45
CA TYR A 87 -12.98 3.49 -4.48
C TYR A 87 -12.03 2.94 -3.42
N ASP A 88 -11.95 1.62 -3.25
CA ASP A 88 -10.98 0.98 -2.36
C ASP A 88 -9.61 0.88 -3.04
N THR A 89 -8.93 2.01 -3.17
CA THR A 89 -7.65 2.14 -3.88
C THR A 89 -6.51 1.33 -3.25
N VAL A 90 -6.62 0.98 -1.97
CA VAL A 90 -5.64 0.18 -1.22
C VAL A 90 -6.02 -1.31 -1.14
N GLY A 91 -7.28 -1.63 -1.41
CA GLY A 91 -7.79 -2.99 -1.46
C GLY A 91 -8.08 -3.62 -0.09
N ASN A 92 -8.44 -2.81 0.91
CA ASN A 92 -8.66 -3.26 2.29
C ASN A 92 -10.01 -3.99 2.50
N ALA A 93 -11.01 -3.67 1.69
CA ALA A 93 -12.39 -4.16 1.80
C ALA A 93 -12.76 -5.19 0.73
N LEU A 94 -11.87 -5.46 -0.24
CA LEU A 94 -12.15 -6.32 -1.39
C LEU A 94 -12.65 -7.73 -1.03
N HIS A 95 -12.03 -8.37 -0.04
CA HIS A 95 -12.45 -9.71 0.43
C HIS A 95 -13.85 -9.68 1.04
N LYS A 96 -14.18 -8.64 1.81
CA LYS A 96 -15.51 -8.47 2.41
C LYS A 96 -16.57 -8.27 1.34
N MET A 97 -16.24 -7.54 0.28
CA MET A 97 -17.13 -7.37 -0.86
C MET A 97 -17.40 -8.70 -1.55
N ALA A 98 -16.36 -9.48 -1.85
CA ALA A 98 -16.51 -10.80 -2.47
C ALA A 98 -17.40 -11.73 -1.63
N PHE A 99 -17.16 -11.84 -0.32
CA PHE A 99 -18.01 -12.66 0.56
C PHE A 99 -19.44 -12.16 0.67
N ASN A 100 -19.62 -10.84 0.68
CA ASN A 100 -20.96 -10.27 0.71
C ASN A 100 -21.71 -10.55 -0.60
N THR A 101 -21.03 -10.51 -1.75
CA THR A 101 -21.62 -10.92 -3.04
C THR A 101 -22.02 -12.39 -2.98
N LEU A 102 -21.07 -13.29 -2.68
CA LEU A 102 -21.31 -14.73 -2.63
C LEU A 102 -22.45 -15.11 -1.68
N LYS A 103 -22.50 -14.50 -0.48
CA LYS A 103 -23.58 -14.73 0.49
C LYS A 103 -24.98 -14.41 -0.05
N HIS A 104 -25.09 -13.52 -1.02
CA HIS A 104 -26.34 -12.97 -1.52
C HIS A 104 -26.63 -13.34 -2.98
N THR A 105 -25.87 -14.26 -3.57
CA THR A 105 -26.04 -14.75 -4.94
C THR A 105 -26.06 -16.26 -4.97
N ASP A 106 -26.80 -16.86 -5.90
CA ASP A 106 -26.73 -18.30 -6.14
C ASP A 106 -25.50 -18.63 -6.98
N HIS A 107 -24.72 -19.59 -6.50
CA HIS A 107 -23.52 -20.08 -7.19
C HIS A 107 -23.24 -21.52 -6.73
N GLU A 108 -22.46 -22.24 -7.54
CA GLU A 108 -21.88 -23.51 -7.12
C GLU A 108 -20.84 -23.32 -5.99
N PRO A 109 -20.37 -24.39 -5.32
CA PRO A 109 -19.29 -24.27 -4.36
C PRO A 109 -18.06 -23.59 -4.98
N ILE A 110 -17.55 -22.57 -4.29
CA ILE A 110 -16.37 -21.82 -4.72
C ILE A 110 -15.13 -22.56 -4.24
N LEU A 111 -14.11 -22.64 -5.09
CA LEU A 111 -12.79 -23.18 -4.77
C LEU A 111 -11.83 -22.10 -4.25
N ARG A 112 -11.84 -20.93 -4.89
CA ARG A 112 -10.99 -19.81 -4.54
C ARG A 112 -11.52 -18.49 -5.08
N ILE A 113 -11.09 -17.40 -4.45
CA ILE A 113 -11.34 -16.04 -4.90
C ILE A 113 -10.03 -15.41 -5.30
N LEU A 114 -9.98 -14.87 -6.52
CA LEU A 114 -8.85 -14.21 -7.13
C LEU A 114 -9.09 -12.70 -7.08
N VAL A 115 -8.13 -11.99 -6.49
CA VAL A 115 -8.04 -10.54 -6.57
C VAL A 115 -7.03 -10.20 -7.65
N ALA A 116 -7.54 -9.88 -8.84
CA ALA A 116 -6.73 -9.38 -9.93
C ALA A 116 -6.63 -7.86 -9.82
N GLU A 117 -5.40 -7.35 -9.84
CA GLU A 117 -5.14 -5.92 -9.94
C GLU A 117 -4.85 -5.60 -11.40
N GLU A 118 -5.58 -4.62 -11.93
CA GLU A 118 -5.37 -4.02 -13.23
C GLU A 118 -4.66 -2.68 -13.03
N VAL A 119 -3.61 -2.45 -13.80
CA VAL A 119 -2.77 -1.26 -13.66
C VAL A 119 -2.42 -0.68 -15.01
N TRP A 120 -2.43 0.65 -15.10
CA TRP A 120 -1.94 1.34 -16.27
C TRP A 120 -1.27 2.68 -15.99
N PRO A 121 -0.30 3.10 -16.81
CA PRO A 121 0.22 4.45 -16.75
C PRO A 121 -0.83 5.44 -17.28
N LYS A 122 -1.16 6.46 -16.49
CA LYS A 122 -2.19 7.47 -16.83
C LYS A 122 -1.89 8.21 -18.13
N LYS A 123 -0.61 8.40 -18.46
CA LYS A 123 -0.16 9.08 -19.68
C LYS A 123 -0.71 8.42 -20.96
N PHE A 124 -0.83 7.10 -20.98
CA PHE A 124 -1.26 6.35 -22.17
C PHE A 124 -2.77 6.08 -22.21
N ASN A 125 -3.49 6.35 -21.12
CA ASN A 125 -4.94 6.18 -21.03
C ASN A 125 -5.63 7.50 -20.67
N LEU A 126 -5.21 8.59 -21.33
CA LEU A 126 -5.97 9.84 -21.30
C LEU A 126 -7.33 9.65 -22.00
N SER A 127 -8.30 10.49 -21.67
CA SER A 127 -9.56 10.51 -22.44
C SER A 127 -9.29 10.84 -23.90
N ASP A 128 -10.12 10.33 -24.82
CA ASP A 128 -9.90 10.51 -26.27
C ASP A 128 -9.82 11.99 -26.65
N HIS A 129 -10.66 12.82 -26.02
CA HIS A 129 -10.60 14.27 -26.20
C HIS A 129 -9.22 14.85 -25.83
N LEU A 130 -8.64 14.46 -24.69
CA LEU A 130 -7.33 14.93 -24.25
C LEU A 130 -6.18 14.36 -25.09
N TRP A 131 -6.33 13.13 -25.59
CA TRP A 131 -5.35 12.48 -26.46
C TRP A 131 -5.28 13.19 -27.81
N ASN A 132 -6.43 13.40 -28.46
CA ASN A 132 -6.54 14.03 -29.78
C ASN A 132 -6.10 15.50 -29.79
N MET A 133 -6.07 16.18 -28.63
CA MET A 133 -5.50 17.53 -28.51
C MET A 133 -3.97 17.55 -28.52
N ARG A 134 -3.31 16.40 -28.26
CA ARG A 134 -1.86 16.32 -28.06
C ARG A 134 -1.15 15.50 -29.11
N PHE A 135 -1.84 14.55 -29.72
CA PHE A 135 -1.27 13.55 -30.61
C PHE A 135 -2.16 13.35 -31.84
N ASP A 136 -1.54 13.22 -33.02
CA ASP A 136 -2.22 12.92 -34.28
C ASP A 136 -2.41 11.41 -34.50
N GLU A 137 -1.72 10.58 -33.71
CA GLU A 137 -1.81 9.13 -33.77
C GLU A 137 -3.00 8.58 -32.98
N PRO A 138 -3.59 7.45 -33.41
CA PRO A 138 -4.65 6.80 -32.65
C PRO A 138 -4.12 6.34 -31.28
N LYS A 139 -4.94 6.50 -30.25
CA LYS A 139 -4.61 6.07 -28.89
C LYS A 139 -4.56 4.53 -28.82
N ASP A 140 -3.47 4.01 -28.27
CA ASP A 140 -3.29 2.59 -27.95
C ASP A 140 -3.34 2.42 -26.42
N PRO A 141 -4.50 2.07 -25.84
CA PRO A 141 -4.65 1.94 -24.39
C PRO A 141 -3.81 0.77 -23.87
N LYS A 142 -3.06 1.02 -22.79
CA LYS A 142 -2.23 0.00 -22.13
C LYS A 142 -2.83 -0.40 -20.80
N SER A 143 -3.00 -1.69 -20.55
CA SER A 143 -3.42 -2.18 -19.25
C SER A 143 -2.70 -3.50 -18.93
N TYR A 144 -2.28 -3.64 -17.68
CA TYR A 144 -1.54 -4.80 -17.20
C TYR A 144 -2.31 -5.44 -16.06
N PHE A 145 -2.47 -6.76 -16.12
CA PHE A 145 -3.20 -7.53 -15.13
C PHE A 145 -2.25 -8.47 -14.40
N TRP A 146 -2.44 -8.60 -13.09
CA TRP A 146 -1.76 -9.63 -12.30
C TRP A 146 -2.62 -10.03 -11.11
N VAL A 147 -2.46 -11.29 -10.68
CA VAL A 147 -3.13 -11.79 -9.48
C VAL A 147 -2.35 -11.29 -8.26
N LYS A 148 -2.96 -10.39 -7.50
CA LYS A 148 -2.40 -9.82 -6.28
C LYS A 148 -2.67 -10.71 -5.08
N THR A 149 -3.87 -11.28 -4.97
CA THR A 149 -4.25 -12.09 -3.80
C THR A 149 -5.11 -13.27 -4.23
N VAL A 150 -4.87 -14.42 -3.62
CA VAL A 150 -5.70 -15.62 -3.74
C VAL A 150 -6.22 -15.96 -2.36
N LEU A 151 -7.53 -16.10 -2.23
CA LEU A 151 -8.23 -16.42 -1.00
C LEU A 151 -8.93 -17.76 -1.18
N THR A 152 -9.02 -18.53 -0.10
CA THR A 152 -9.99 -19.63 0.00
C THR A 152 -11.41 -19.08 0.15
N PRO A 153 -12.46 -19.93 0.02
CA PRO A 153 -13.85 -19.51 0.18
C PRO A 153 -14.19 -19.02 1.60
N ASP A 154 -13.43 -19.47 2.60
CA ASP A 154 -13.52 -19.04 4.01
C ASP A 154 -12.70 -17.76 4.31
N GLY A 155 -11.91 -17.28 3.35
CA GLY A 155 -11.11 -16.06 3.47
C GLY A 155 -9.72 -16.20 4.03
N THR A 156 -9.23 -17.44 4.13
CA THR A 156 -7.81 -17.70 4.33
C THR A 156 -7.01 -17.26 3.11
N ILE A 157 -5.95 -16.49 3.32
CA ILE A 157 -5.07 -16.02 2.23
C ILE A 157 -4.13 -17.16 1.84
N LEU A 158 -4.24 -17.64 0.59
CA LEU A 158 -3.34 -18.64 0.02
C LEU A 158 -2.07 -18.00 -0.56
N SER A 159 -2.21 -16.83 -1.18
CA SER A 159 -1.12 -16.08 -1.75
C SER A 159 -1.43 -14.59 -1.71
N HIS A 160 -0.42 -13.78 -1.41
CA HIS A 160 -0.55 -12.33 -1.38
C HIS A 160 0.72 -11.66 -1.89
N ARG A 161 0.53 -10.65 -2.72
CA ARG A 161 1.57 -9.76 -3.23
C ARG A 161 1.23 -8.32 -2.84
N PRO A 162 2.24 -7.47 -2.62
CA PRO A 162 2.02 -6.03 -2.51
C PRO A 162 1.28 -5.51 -3.74
N ASN A 163 0.56 -4.39 -3.60
CA ASN A 163 0.02 -3.71 -4.79
C ASN A 163 1.16 -3.28 -5.73
N TYR A 164 0.82 -2.98 -6.97
CA TYR A 164 1.83 -2.76 -8.00
C TYR A 164 2.78 -1.60 -7.69
N MET A 165 2.30 -0.53 -7.04
CA MET A 165 3.17 0.59 -6.64
C MET A 165 4.16 0.20 -5.55
N SER A 166 3.69 -0.51 -4.52
CA SER A 166 4.55 -1.02 -3.47
C SER A 166 5.58 -2.01 -4.04
N TYR A 167 5.16 -2.84 -5.01
CA TYR A 167 6.05 -3.72 -5.74
C TYR A 167 7.12 -2.92 -6.51
N LEU A 168 6.72 -1.95 -7.35
CA LEU A 168 7.66 -1.11 -8.11
C LEU A 168 8.62 -0.33 -7.21
N TYR A 169 8.13 0.24 -6.12
CA TYR A 169 8.95 0.96 -5.15
C TYR A 169 10.02 0.03 -4.56
N THR A 170 9.62 -1.16 -4.14
CA THR A 170 10.54 -2.18 -3.61
C THR A 170 11.57 -2.58 -4.66
N GLN A 171 11.13 -2.83 -5.91
CA GLN A 171 12.03 -3.18 -7.02
C GLN A 171 13.01 -2.06 -7.36
N THR A 172 12.58 -0.79 -7.27
CA THR A 172 13.45 0.37 -7.54
C THR A 172 14.61 0.43 -6.56
N ILE A 173 14.36 0.14 -5.28
CA ILE A 173 15.40 0.09 -4.25
C ILE A 173 16.25 -1.17 -4.43
N ALA A 174 15.61 -2.33 -4.58
CA ALA A 174 16.27 -3.62 -4.65
C ALA A 174 17.20 -3.74 -5.87
N ASN A 175 16.81 -3.21 -7.03
CA ASN A 175 17.58 -3.35 -8.27
C ASN A 175 18.60 -2.23 -8.50
N ASN A 176 18.70 -1.25 -7.58
CA ASN A 176 19.63 -0.15 -7.71
C ASN A 176 20.79 -0.31 -6.71
N PRO A 177 21.98 -0.77 -7.15
CA PRO A 177 23.11 -1.03 -6.25
C PRO A 177 23.59 0.23 -5.53
N ARG A 178 23.42 1.41 -6.13
CA ARG A 178 23.75 2.69 -5.48
C ARG A 178 22.79 2.95 -4.31
N LEU A 179 21.47 2.78 -4.51
CA LEU A 179 20.50 2.94 -3.43
C LEU A 179 20.71 1.89 -2.33
N GLN A 180 21.10 0.67 -2.68
CA GLN A 180 21.46 -0.34 -1.67
C GLN A 180 22.68 0.08 -0.85
N ALA A 181 23.74 0.55 -1.50
CA ALA A 181 24.94 1.04 -0.82
C ALA A 181 24.62 2.25 0.09
N ASP A 182 23.81 3.19 -0.39
CA ASP A 182 23.40 4.37 0.38
C ASP A 182 22.51 3.98 1.58
N THR A 183 21.62 2.98 1.40
CA THR A 183 20.80 2.41 2.50
C THR A 183 21.66 1.78 3.59
N GLN A 184 22.82 1.21 3.24
CA GLN A 184 23.77 0.66 4.20
C GLN A 184 24.63 1.74 4.87
N ARG A 185 25.03 2.78 4.12
CA ARG A 185 25.83 3.91 4.62
C ARG A 185 25.07 4.78 5.63
N GLY A 186 23.76 4.89 5.46
CA GLY A 186 22.89 5.71 6.32
C GLY A 186 22.43 5.04 7.62
N LYS A 187 22.96 3.86 8.00
CA LYS A 187 22.53 3.19 9.24
C LYS A 187 23.25 3.74 10.48
N PRO A 188 22.52 4.10 11.56
CA PRO A 188 21.06 4.07 11.68
C PRO A 188 20.38 5.37 11.22
N PHE A 189 19.40 5.26 10.32
CA PHE A 189 18.63 6.39 9.75
C PHE A 189 17.53 6.92 10.71
N PHE A 190 17.72 6.76 12.03
CA PHE A 190 16.75 7.02 13.12
C PHE A 190 15.47 6.19 13.10
N ALA A 191 15.54 5.00 13.72
CA ALA A 191 14.50 4.41 14.57
C ALA A 191 15.13 3.22 15.30
N ILE A 192 15.75 3.46 16.46
CA ILE A 192 16.05 2.36 17.37
C ILE A 192 14.68 1.90 17.89
N SER A 193 14.19 0.77 17.38
CA SER A 193 13.06 0.07 18.00
C SER A 193 13.33 -0.06 19.50
N PRO A 194 12.37 0.26 20.39
CA PRO A 194 12.55 0.07 21.84
C PRO A 194 13.05 -1.34 22.20
N ALA A 195 12.72 -2.35 21.40
CA ALA A 195 13.19 -3.73 21.57
C ALA A 195 14.72 -3.90 21.42
N HIS A 196 15.41 -2.97 20.76
CA HIS A 196 16.88 -2.97 20.68
C HIS A 196 17.57 -2.31 21.89
N ARG A 197 16.84 -1.60 22.77
CA ARG A 197 17.42 -1.07 24.02
C ARG A 197 17.64 -2.17 25.06
N THR A 198 16.74 -3.15 25.13
CA THR A 198 16.80 -4.25 26.09
C THR A 198 17.92 -5.24 25.80
N ALA A 199 18.33 -5.38 24.53
CA ALA A 199 19.45 -6.26 24.14
C ALA A 199 20.82 -5.65 24.48
N SER A 200 20.94 -4.33 24.56
CA SER A 200 22.19 -3.63 24.88
C SER A 200 22.40 -3.37 26.37
N SER A 201 21.36 -3.51 27.20
CA SER A 201 21.51 -3.50 28.66
C SER A 201 21.90 -4.90 29.14
N GLY A 202 23.08 -5.35 28.69
CA GLY A 202 23.76 -6.49 29.29
C GLY A 202 24.22 -6.11 30.69
N VAL A 203 23.34 -6.28 31.67
CA VAL A 203 23.77 -6.52 33.04
C VAL A 203 24.35 -7.93 33.02
N SER A 204 25.67 -8.02 33.05
CA SER A 204 26.37 -9.27 33.33
C SER A 204 25.98 -9.72 34.74
N SER A 205 25.14 -10.74 34.84
CA SER A 205 25.05 -11.56 36.05
C SER A 205 25.75 -12.89 35.76
N ASP A 206 27.08 -12.83 35.66
CA ASP A 206 27.90 -13.99 35.95
C ASP A 206 27.92 -14.17 37.47
N SER A 207 27.29 -15.26 37.91
CA SER A 207 27.64 -16.13 39.04
C SER A 207 26.40 -16.62 39.80
N TYR A 208 26.00 -17.88 39.54
CA TYR A 208 26.14 -18.94 40.53
C TYR A 208 25.82 -20.32 39.89
N MET A 209 26.91 -21.07 39.67
CA MET A 209 27.08 -22.52 39.86
C MET A 209 25.83 -23.42 39.88
N GLY A 210 25.85 -24.43 39.01
CA GLY A 210 25.01 -25.62 39.12
C GLY A 210 25.12 -26.53 37.91
N ALA A 211 26.26 -27.17 37.75
CA ALA A 211 26.50 -28.18 36.73
C ALA A 211 25.51 -29.36 36.88
N GLU A 212 24.90 -29.79 35.78
CA GLU A 212 24.69 -31.22 35.54
C GLU A 212 24.61 -31.50 34.04
N HIS A 213 25.67 -32.17 33.62
CA HIS A 213 25.94 -32.84 32.36
C HIS A 213 24.99 -34.05 32.25
N LEU A 214 24.34 -34.26 31.11
CA LEU A 214 24.06 -35.59 30.58
C LEU A 214 23.73 -35.50 29.08
N ASP A 215 24.65 -36.08 28.30
CA ASP A 215 24.62 -36.29 26.87
C ASP A 215 23.45 -37.18 26.41
N GLY A 216 23.01 -37.00 25.15
CA GLY A 216 22.18 -38.01 24.49
C GLY A 216 21.44 -37.55 23.23
N GLN A 217 22.16 -37.21 22.17
CA GLN A 217 21.64 -37.42 20.81
C GLN A 217 22.06 -38.80 20.31
N PRO A 218 21.22 -39.48 19.52
CA PRO A 218 21.71 -40.27 18.41
C PRO A 218 21.36 -39.61 17.07
N SER A 219 22.37 -39.67 16.21
CA SER A 219 22.46 -39.21 14.84
C SER A 219 21.45 -39.85 13.88
N ALA A 220 21.24 -39.15 12.78
CA ALA A 220 20.52 -39.57 11.59
C ALA A 220 20.94 -40.95 11.04
N ASN A 221 19.93 -41.70 10.61
CA ASN A 221 19.79 -42.23 9.25
C ASN A 221 18.31 -42.15 8.86
#